data_AF-A0A2X5SIZ6-F1
#
_entry.id   AF-A0A2X5SIZ6-F1
#
_cell.length_a   1.000
_cell.length_b   1.000
_cell.length_c   1.000
_cell.angle_alpha   90.00
_cell.angle_beta   90.00
_cell.angle_gamma   90.00
#
_symmetry.space_group_name_H-M   'P 1'
#
loop_
_entity.id
_entity.type
_entity.pdbx_description
1 polymer ?
#
loop_
_entity_poly.entity_id
_entity_poly.type
_entity_poly.pdbx_seq_one_letter_code
_entity_poly.pdbx_strand_id
1 'polypeptide(L)' 'MWTIKTTDRFDHWYSSLNDTDRACVLAALLVLREKGPGLSRPYADTLRGSRYSNMKELRIQSRGGAHTGIFRF' A
#
# COMPACT_ATOMS: atom_id res chain seq x y z
N MET A 1 -2.63 7.93 14.67
CA MET A 1 -1.76 7.83 13.48
C MET A 1 -1.01 6.51 13.58
N TRP A 2 -1.14 5.64 12.59
CA TRP A 2 -0.56 4.30 12.59
C TRP A 2 0.93 4.33 12.24
N THR A 3 1.69 3.36 12.74
CA THR A 3 3.10 3.19 12.34
C THR A 3 3.16 2.24 11.15
N ILE A 4 3.73 2.70 10.04
CA ILE A 4 3.97 1.86 8.86
C ILE A 4 5.37 1.28 8.98
N LYS A 5 5.46 -0.04 8.93
CA LYS A 5 6.73 -0.76 8.79
C LYS A 5 6.80 -1.34 7.38
N THR A 6 7.86 -1.03 6.66
CA THR A 6 8.15 -1.60 5.34
C THR A 6 9.10 -2.79 5.50
N THR A 7 9.28 -3.53 4.40
CA THR A 7 10.24 -4.63 4.32
C THR A 7 11.30 -4.27 3.30
N ASP A 8 12.48 -4.88 3.37
CA ASP A 8 13.56 -4.61 2.41
C ASP A 8 13.09 -4.81 0.95
N ARG A 9 12.24 -5.81 0.71
CA ARG A 9 11.63 -6.04 -0.62
C ARG A 9 10.80 -4.84 -1.07
N PHE A 10 10.03 -4.24 -0.17
CA PHE A 10 9.25 -3.04 -0.48
C PHE A 10 10.18 -1.87 -0.78
N ASP A 11 11.23 -1.67 0.02
CA ASP A 11 12.13 -0.52 -0.14
C ASP A 11 12.93 -0.62 -1.45
N HIS A 12 13.37 -1.82 -1.83
CA HIS A 12 14.02 -2.08 -3.13
C HIS A 12 13.07 -1.82 -4.30
N TRP A 13 11.82 -2.31 -4.22
CA TRP A 13 10.82 -2.05 -5.26
C TRP A 13 10.46 -0.55 -5.34
N TYR A 14 10.26 0.10 -4.20
CA TYR A 14 9.95 1.54 -4.16
C TYR A 14 11.07 2.38 -4.78
N SER A 15 12.33 1.99 -4.53
CA SER A 15 13.51 2.65 -5.09
C SER A 15 13.67 2.43 -6.60
N SER A 16 13.05 1.40 -7.19
CA SER A 16 13.09 1.17 -8.64
C SER A 16 12.02 1.93 -9.43
N LEU A 17 11.01 2.49 -8.74
CA LEU A 17 9.96 3.31 -9.36
C LEU A 17 10.48 4.66 -9.86
N ASN A 18 9.80 5.25 -10.84
CA ASN A 18 10.03 6.63 -11.26
C ASN A 18 9.40 7.64 -10.25
N ASP A 19 9.73 8.92 -10.36
CA ASP A 19 9.26 9.94 -9.40
C ASP A 19 7.74 10.07 -9.31
N THR A 20 7.02 9.88 -10.42
CA THR A 20 5.55 9.97 -10.44
C THR A 20 4.93 8.80 -9.68
N ASP A 21 5.40 7.58 -9.93
CA ASP A 21 4.96 6.38 -9.24
C ASP A 21 5.31 6.42 -7.75
N ARG A 22 6.52 6.88 -7.41
CA ARG A 22 6.95 7.05 -6.01
C ARG A 22 6.05 8.03 -5.26
N ALA A 23 5.66 9.14 -5.89
CA ALA A 23 4.75 10.12 -5.29
C ALA A 23 3.36 9.52 -5.06
N CYS A 24 2.81 8.77 -6.02
CA CYS A 24 1.54 8.06 -5.87
C CYS A 24 1.56 7.04 -4.73
N VAL A 25 2.63 6.24 -4.63
CA VAL A 25 2.79 5.26 -3.55
C VAL A 25 2.90 5.95 -2.21
N LEU A 26 3.69 7.02 -2.10
CA LEU A 26 3.85 7.78 -0.86
C LEU A 26 2.54 8.42 -0.39
N ALA A 27 1.75 8.98 -1.32
CA ALA A 27 0.41 9.48 -1.02
C ALA A 27 -0.50 8.39 -0.45
N ALA A 28 -0.49 7.19 -1.04
CA ALA A 28 -1.28 6.07 -0.54
C ALA A 28 -0.82 5.60 0.85
N LEU A 29 0.50 5.59 1.11
CA LEU A 29 1.04 5.30 2.44
C LEU A 29 0.64 6.34 3.48
N LEU A 30 0.59 7.63 3.13
CA LEU A 30 0.13 8.68 4.05
C LEU A 30 -1.34 8.48 4.44
N VAL A 31 -2.20 8.16 3.48
CA VAL A 31 -3.61 7.83 3.75
C VAL A 31 -3.72 6.58 4.62
N LEU A 32 -2.91 5.55 4.33
CA LEU A 32 -2.84 4.33 5.13
C LEU A 32 -2.39 4.61 6.58
N ARG A 33 -1.42 5.51 6.77
CA ARG A 33 -0.93 5.93 8.08
C ARG A 33 -2.03 6.62 8.89
N GLU A 34 -2.90 7.36 8.23
CA GLU A 34 -4.01 8.05 8.89
C GLU A 34 -5.16 7.09 9.22
N LYS A 35 -5.65 6.34 8.24
CA LYS A 35 -6.86 5.50 8.37
C LYS A 35 -6.60 4.11 8.97
N GLY A 36 -5.41 3.56 8.74
CA GLY A 36 -5.03 2.22 9.18
C GLY A 36 -6.05 1.15 8.76
N PRO A 37 -6.51 0.27 9.69
CA PRO A 37 -7.45 -0.81 9.39
C PRO A 37 -8.76 -0.34 8.79
N GLY A 38 -9.15 0.91 9.04
CA GLY A 38 -10.36 1.51 8.50
C GLY A 38 -10.28 1.82 7.00
N LEU A 39 -9.09 1.73 6.38
CA LEU A 39 -8.97 1.93 4.93
C LEU A 39 -9.68 0.81 4.17
N SER A 40 -10.62 1.20 3.32
CA SER A 40 -11.52 0.34 2.56
C SER A 40 -11.56 0.75 1.09
N ARG A 41 -12.48 0.15 0.33
CA ARG A 41 -12.63 0.41 -1.11
C ARG A 41 -12.94 1.90 -1.35
N PRO A 42 -12.40 2.50 -2.43
CA PRO A 42 -11.64 1.88 -3.52
C PRO A 42 -10.13 1.72 -3.26
N TYR A 43 -9.59 2.28 -2.17
CA TYR A 43 -8.15 2.38 -1.91
C TYR A 43 -7.54 1.12 -1.32
N ALA A 44 -8.31 0.35 -0.56
CA ALA A 44 -7.85 -0.94 -0.05
C ALA A 44 -8.97 -1.98 -0.06
N ASP A 45 -8.58 -3.25 -0.18
CA ASP A 45 -9.50 -4.37 -0.07
C ASP A 45 -8.92 -5.50 0.77
N THR A 46 -9.79 -6.35 1.31
CA THR A 46 -9.33 -7.49 2.13
C THR A 46 -8.82 -8.61 1.23
N LEU A 47 -7.58 -9.05 1.47
CA LEU A 47 -6.97 -10.16 0.75
C LEU A 47 -7.55 -11.49 1.23
N ARG A 48 -8.49 -12.03 0.46
CA ARG A 48 -9.10 -13.34 0.75
C ARG A 48 -8.15 -14.47 0.34
N GLY A 49 -8.09 -15.53 1.16
CA GLY A 49 -7.23 -16.69 0.89
C GLY A 49 -5.77 -16.54 1.34
N SER A 50 -5.42 -15.42 1.99
CA SER A 50 -4.12 -15.30 2.65
C SER A 50 -4.01 -16.24 3.85
N ARG A 51 -2.81 -16.80 4.07
CA ARG A 51 -2.46 -17.54 5.28
C ARG A 51 -2.50 -16.69 6.55
N TYR A 52 -2.58 -15.36 6.41
CA TYR A 52 -2.57 -14.40 7.50
C TYR A 52 -3.90 -13.65 7.61
N SER A 53 -4.44 -13.57 8.82
CA SER A 53 -5.62 -12.75 9.13
C SER A 53 -5.35 -11.25 8.95
N ASN A 54 -6.38 -10.48 8.62
CA ASN A 54 -6.33 -9.02 8.46
C ASN A 54 -5.36 -8.52 7.38
N MET A 55 -5.04 -9.37 6.41
CA MET A 55 -4.24 -8.96 5.26
C MET A 55 -5.11 -8.20 4.26
N LYS A 56 -4.59 -7.07 3.79
CA LYS A 56 -5.26 -6.17 2.85
C LYS A 56 -4.34 -5.82 1.69
N GLU A 57 -4.93 -5.56 0.54
CA GLU A 57 -4.25 -5.02 -0.64
C GLU A 57 -4.51 -3.52 -0.74
N LEU A 58 -3.44 -2.74 -0.83
CA LEU A 58 -3.46 -1.30 -1.09
C LEU A 58 -3.41 -1.09 -2.59
N ARG A 59 -4.42 -0.41 -3.13
CA ARG A 59 -4.57 -0.14 -4.55
C ARG A 59 -4.10 1.28 -4.84
N ILE A 60 -3.07 1.39 -5.66
CA ILE A 60 -2.41 2.64 -5.96
C ILE A 60 -2.54 2.88 -7.46
N GLN A 61 -3.30 3.90 -7.84
CA GLN A 61 -3.41 4.29 -9.24
C GLN A 61 -2.38 5.39 -9.52
N SER A 62 -1.55 5.15 -10.53
CA SER A 62 -0.63 6.13 -11.09
C SER A 62 -0.99 6.41 -12.54
N ARG A 63 -0.56 7.57 -13.04
CA ARG A 63 -0.80 8.02 -14.41
C ARG A 63 -0.17 7.07 -15.45
N GLY A 64 0.87 6.33 -15.07
CA GLY A 64 1.57 5.35 -15.91
C GLY A 64 1.19 3.89 -15.68
N GLY A 65 0.35 3.57 -14.69
CA GLY A 65 -0.01 2.19 -14.37
C GLY A 65 -0.68 2.01 -13.00
N ALA A 66 -1.17 0.80 -12.74
CA ALA A 66 -1.72 0.43 -11.44
C ALA A 66 -0.66 -0.36 -10.64
N HIS A 67 -0.37 0.11 -9.43
CA HIS A 67 0.49 -0.59 -8.47
C HIS A 67 -0.36 -1.16 -7.35
N THR A 68 0.00 -2.34 -6.87
CA THR A 68 -0.67 -3.00 -5.74
C THR A 68 0.35 -3.34 -4.67
N GLY A 69 0.09 -2.89 -3.44
CA GLY A 69 0.86 -3.26 -2.25
C GLY A 69 0.05 -4.19 -1.35
N ILE A 70 0.71 -4.99 -0.52
CA ILE A 70 0.04 -5.81 0.51
C ILE A 70 0.44 -5.27 1.88
N PHE A 71 -0.53 -5.15 2.78
CA PHE A 71 -0.32 -4.72 4.16
C PHE A 71 -1.16 -5.52 5.13
N ARG A 72 -0.78 -5.47 6.41
CA ARG A 72 -1.49 -6.12 7.52
C ARG A 72 -1.39 -5.23 8.75
N PHE A 73 -2.39 -5.32 9.61
CA PHE A 73 -2.40 -4.71 10.95
C PHE A 73 -2.25 -5.76 12.04
#